data_AF-A0A7H8XN95-F1
#
_entry.id   AF-A0A7H8XN95-F1
#
_cell.length_a   1.000
_cell.length_b   1.000
_cell.length_c   1.000
_cell.angle_alpha   90.00
_cell.angle_beta   90.00
_cell.angle_gamma   90.00
#
_symmetry.space_group_name_H-M   'P 1'
#
loop_
_entity.id
_entity.type
_entity.pdbx_description
1 polymer ?
#
loop_
_entity_poly.entity_id
_entity_poly.type
_entity_poly.pdbx_seq_one_letter_code
_entity_poly.pdbx_strand_id
1 'polypeptide(L)'
;MPNLRAPRRSRHTKALLIALVAAAAVAGCGSPDSTSTAAPDQTPSPSVSASAAAGVLTVRDPWVKAADQGMTAAFGTLVNDGDTDVTITGAATDVSPMELHEMTMKDGTMVMQAKQGGIVVRAKSSHALEPGGEHLMLMNLRQPVRPGDELAVTLTFADGRTQTFTAVAKPFTGAQESYAPGHGATPMPGTSGTPRAATSPAS
;
A
#
# COMPACT_ATOMS: atom_id res chain seq x y z
N MET A 1 -29.59 -43.97 -28.63
CA MET A 1 -30.44 -43.10 -29.46
C MET A 1 -30.06 -41.65 -29.17
N PRO A 2 -29.80 -40.83 -30.20
CA PRO A 2 -29.06 -39.56 -30.10
C PRO A 2 -29.99 -38.37 -29.82
N ASN A 3 -29.43 -37.25 -29.36
CA ASN A 3 -29.73 -35.96 -30.00
C ASN A 3 -28.70 -34.88 -29.64
N LEU A 4 -27.75 -34.69 -30.55
CA LEU A 4 -27.07 -33.42 -30.82
C LEU A 4 -28.12 -32.37 -31.21
N ARG A 5 -28.03 -31.16 -30.66
CA ARG A 5 -28.61 -29.99 -31.32
C ARG A 5 -27.80 -28.72 -31.02
N ALA A 6 -26.87 -28.43 -31.92
CA ALA A 6 -26.51 -27.05 -32.25
C ALA A 6 -27.70 -26.36 -32.93
N PRO A 7 -27.84 -25.03 -32.83
CA PRO A 7 -27.55 -24.18 -34.00
C PRO A 7 -27.03 -22.78 -33.54
N ARG A 8 -26.63 -21.77 -34.31
CA ARG A 8 -26.56 -21.50 -35.76
C ARG A 8 -25.60 -20.30 -35.91
N ARG A 9 -24.64 -20.37 -36.83
CA ARG A 9 -23.89 -19.22 -37.37
C ARG A 9 -24.83 -18.34 -38.21
N SER A 10 -24.76 -17.01 -38.09
CA SER A 10 -25.24 -16.05 -39.08
C SER A 10 -24.29 -14.85 -39.10
N ARG A 11 -23.24 -14.84 -39.92
CA ARG A 11 -23.16 -14.33 -41.31
C ARG A 11 -23.64 -12.87 -41.49
N HIS A 12 -22.63 -11.99 -41.43
CA HIS A 12 -22.34 -10.86 -42.31
C HIS A 12 -23.49 -9.99 -42.84
N THR A 13 -23.46 -8.72 -42.45
CA THR A 13 -23.95 -7.61 -43.30
C THR A 13 -22.77 -6.68 -43.55
N LYS A 14 -22.32 -6.65 -44.81
CA LYS A 14 -21.43 -5.64 -45.38
C LYS A 14 -22.30 -4.48 -45.87
N ALA A 15 -21.91 -3.23 -45.60
CA ALA A 15 -22.28 -2.04 -46.36
C ALA A 15 -21.13 -1.03 -46.19
N LEU A 16 -20.23 -0.86 -47.18
CA LEU A 16 -20.29 0.06 -48.33
C LEU A 16 -20.10 1.54 -47.90
N LEU A 17 -18.86 2.06 -47.87
CA LEU A 17 -18.17 2.90 -48.89
C LEU A 17 -18.81 4.28 -49.17
N ILE A 18 -18.05 5.38 -48.96
CA ILE A 18 -17.93 6.70 -49.67
C ILE A 18 -16.81 7.45 -48.89
N ALA A 19 -15.59 7.81 -49.34
CA ALA A 19 -14.99 8.39 -50.55
C ALA A 19 -14.91 9.94 -50.57
N LEU A 20 -13.65 10.46 -50.55
CA LEU A 20 -13.10 11.76 -51.05
C LEU A 20 -13.60 13.08 -50.39
N VAL A 21 -12.76 14.08 -50.07
CA VAL A 21 -12.09 15.11 -50.92
C VAL A 21 -11.10 15.88 -50.00
N ALA A 22 -9.78 15.90 -50.18
CA ALA A 22 -8.88 16.72 -51.01
C ALA A 22 -8.71 18.24 -50.64
N ALA A 23 -7.43 18.61 -50.40
CA ALA A 23 -6.74 19.89 -50.66
C ALA A 23 -7.18 21.18 -49.89
N ALA A 24 -6.41 22.25 -49.72
CA ALA A 24 -4.98 22.61 -49.69
C ALA A 24 -4.92 24.14 -49.42
N ALA A 25 -3.95 24.59 -48.61
CA ALA A 25 -3.14 25.81 -48.76
C ALA A 25 -3.70 27.27 -48.54
N VAL A 26 -2.86 28.02 -47.80
CA VAL A 26 -2.40 29.44 -47.92
C VAL A 26 -3.21 30.66 -47.40
N ALA A 27 -2.59 31.27 -46.38
CA ALA A 27 -2.21 32.69 -46.18
C ALA A 27 -3.27 33.80 -46.18
N GLY A 28 -3.31 34.54 -45.06
CA GLY A 28 -3.85 35.89 -44.96
C GLY A 28 -3.36 36.59 -43.69
N CYS A 29 -2.32 37.43 -43.82
CA CYS A 29 -1.87 38.37 -42.80
C CYS A 29 -2.82 39.56 -42.69
N GLY A 30 -3.00 40.08 -41.47
CA GLY A 30 -3.61 41.38 -41.23
C GLY A 30 -3.46 41.79 -39.76
N SER A 31 -2.35 42.45 -39.41
CA SER A 31 -2.25 43.22 -38.17
C SER A 31 -2.92 44.57 -38.35
N PRO A 32 -3.55 45.11 -37.30
CA PRO A 32 -3.04 46.38 -36.81
C PRO A 32 -2.75 46.39 -35.30
N ASP A 33 -1.76 47.23 -35.00
CA ASP A 33 -1.24 47.62 -33.70
C ASP A 33 -2.32 48.05 -32.70
N SER A 34 -2.21 47.57 -31.45
CA SER A 34 -2.67 48.28 -30.26
C SER A 34 -1.83 47.81 -29.07
N THR A 35 -0.71 48.49 -28.90
CA THR A 35 -0.09 48.90 -27.63
C THR A 35 -0.70 48.33 -26.33
N SER A 36 0.16 47.56 -25.66
CA SER A 36 0.22 47.16 -24.25
C SER A 36 -0.58 48.00 -23.24
N THR A 37 -1.47 47.35 -22.49
CA THR A 37 -1.75 47.66 -21.08
C THR A 37 -1.93 46.35 -20.33
N ALA A 38 -1.28 46.28 -19.17
CA ALA A 38 -1.00 45.10 -18.39
C ALA A 38 -2.25 44.41 -17.79
N ALA A 39 -2.34 43.10 -17.98
CA ALA A 39 -2.73 42.08 -16.98
C ALA A 39 -2.52 40.69 -17.62
N PRO A 40 -1.83 39.74 -16.98
CA PRO A 40 -1.88 38.36 -17.44
C PRO A 40 -3.23 37.78 -17.00
N ASP A 41 -4.24 37.88 -17.86
CA ASP A 41 -5.42 37.03 -17.78
C ASP A 41 -4.96 35.62 -18.14
N GLN A 42 -4.67 34.84 -17.11
CA GLN A 42 -4.32 33.44 -17.23
C GLN A 42 -5.55 32.70 -17.74
N THR A 43 -5.62 32.49 -19.06
CA THR A 43 -6.45 31.48 -19.67
C THR A 43 -6.28 30.18 -18.86
N PRO A 44 -7.34 29.59 -18.30
CA PRO A 44 -7.21 28.31 -17.65
C PRO A 44 -6.80 27.30 -18.73
N SER A 45 -5.52 26.93 -18.73
CA SER A 45 -5.06 25.66 -19.28
C SER A 45 -6.04 24.60 -18.79
N PRO A 46 -6.51 23.67 -19.65
CA PRO A 46 -7.24 22.52 -19.15
C PRO A 46 -6.28 21.82 -18.19
N SER A 47 -6.51 22.02 -16.89
CA SER A 47 -5.95 21.18 -15.86
C SER A 47 -6.32 19.78 -16.31
N VAL A 48 -5.31 18.97 -16.61
CA VAL A 48 -5.49 17.53 -16.68
C VAL A 48 -6.02 17.18 -15.30
N SER A 49 -7.34 17.06 -15.19
CA SER A 49 -7.99 16.46 -14.04
C SER A 49 -7.17 15.22 -13.78
N ALA A 50 -6.48 15.20 -12.65
CA ALA A 50 -5.88 13.99 -12.14
C ALA A 50 -7.03 12.99 -12.09
N SER A 51 -7.11 12.15 -13.13
CA SER A 51 -7.87 10.93 -13.05
C SER A 51 -7.31 10.29 -11.80
N ALA A 52 -8.09 10.27 -10.72
CA ALA A 52 -7.80 9.44 -9.58
C ALA A 52 -7.70 8.05 -10.21
N ALA A 53 -6.47 7.65 -10.54
CA ALA A 53 -6.19 6.42 -11.23
C ALA A 53 -6.87 5.39 -10.35
N ALA A 54 -7.91 4.74 -10.90
CA ALA A 54 -8.62 3.70 -10.19
C ALA A 54 -7.52 2.77 -9.67
N GLY A 55 -7.31 2.80 -8.36
CA GLY A 55 -6.23 2.08 -7.73
C GLY A 55 -6.32 0.63 -8.17
N VAL A 56 -5.17 -0.04 -8.30
CA VAL A 56 -5.15 -1.48 -8.55
C VAL A 56 -6.03 -2.22 -7.53
N LEU A 57 -6.05 -1.74 -6.29
CA LEU A 57 -6.92 -2.20 -5.21
C LEU A 57 -7.58 -1.02 -4.49
N THR A 58 -8.79 -1.22 -3.96
CA THR A 58 -9.38 -0.27 -3.02
C THR A 58 -8.90 -0.62 -1.61
N VAL A 59 -8.21 0.31 -0.94
CA VAL A 59 -7.80 0.12 0.46
C VAL A 59 -8.85 0.75 1.38
N ARG A 60 -9.52 -0.07 2.19
CA ARG A 60 -10.55 0.33 3.16
C ARG A 60 -9.96 0.42 4.55
N ASP A 61 -10.34 1.49 5.24
CA ASP A 61 -9.91 1.81 6.60
C ASP A 61 -8.41 1.58 6.87
N PRO A 62 -7.49 2.09 6.01
CA PRO A 62 -6.06 1.96 6.26
C PRO A 62 -5.67 2.69 7.55
N TRP A 63 -4.96 2.00 8.42
CA TRP A 63 -4.45 2.59 9.65
C TRP A 63 -3.10 2.00 10.04
N VAL A 64 -2.31 2.78 10.78
CA VAL A 64 -1.03 2.34 11.33
C VAL A 64 -1.07 2.40 12.84
N LYS A 65 -0.45 1.44 13.51
CA LYS A 65 -0.30 1.50 14.96
C LYS A 65 0.65 2.64 15.32
N ALA A 66 0.21 3.56 16.17
CA ALA A 66 1.06 4.61 16.70
C ALA A 66 2.23 4.01 17.50
N ALA A 67 3.43 4.56 17.32
CA ALA A 67 4.64 4.12 17.97
C ALA A 67 5.66 5.27 17.99
N ASP A 68 6.26 5.54 19.16
CA ASP A 68 7.28 6.58 19.28
C ASP A 68 8.62 6.15 18.67
N GLN A 69 9.03 4.89 18.82
CA GLN A 69 10.29 4.35 18.30
C GLN A 69 10.20 2.85 17.98
N GLY A 70 11.19 2.34 17.24
CA GLY A 70 11.34 0.91 16.96
C GLY A 70 10.54 0.46 15.75
N MET A 71 9.67 -0.52 15.94
CA MET A 71 8.89 -1.14 14.86
C MET A 71 7.40 -0.93 15.10
N THR A 72 6.65 -0.79 14.00
CA THR A 72 5.19 -0.77 14.06
C THR A 72 4.58 -1.53 12.89
N ALA A 73 3.25 -1.59 12.82
CA ALA A 73 2.53 -2.31 11.79
C ALA A 73 1.39 -1.46 11.24
N ALA A 74 1.15 -1.59 9.93
CA ALA A 74 0.01 -1.03 9.24
C ALA A 74 -0.98 -2.13 8.83
N PHE A 75 -2.25 -1.79 8.94
CA PHE A 75 -3.41 -2.66 8.83
C PHE A 75 -4.47 -1.98 7.96
N GLY A 76 -5.45 -2.76 7.51
CA GLY A 76 -6.52 -2.28 6.64
C GLY A 76 -7.12 -3.43 5.83
N THR A 77 -8.16 -3.16 5.05
CA THR A 77 -8.76 -4.17 4.17
C THR A 77 -8.51 -3.83 2.72
N LEU A 78 -7.93 -4.75 1.97
CA LEU A 78 -7.69 -4.59 0.54
C LEU A 78 -8.84 -5.23 -0.21
N VAL A 79 -9.49 -4.46 -1.06
CA VAL A 79 -10.63 -4.91 -1.85
C VAL A 79 -10.23 -4.88 -3.32
N ASN A 80 -10.24 -6.04 -3.96
CA ASN A 80 -10.03 -6.19 -5.38
C ASN A 80 -11.38 -6.26 -6.09
N ASP A 81 -11.86 -5.12 -6.57
CA ASP A 81 -13.06 -5.04 -7.42
C ASP A 81 -12.78 -5.44 -8.88
N GLY A 82 -11.52 -5.73 -9.22
CA GLY A 82 -11.10 -6.17 -10.55
C GLY A 82 -11.46 -7.62 -10.87
N ASP A 83 -11.25 -7.98 -12.14
CA ASP A 83 -11.52 -9.32 -12.69
C ASP A 83 -10.28 -10.21 -12.74
N THR A 84 -9.14 -9.72 -12.25
CA THR A 84 -7.85 -10.42 -12.21
C THR A 84 -7.31 -10.43 -10.78
N ASP A 85 -6.63 -11.52 -10.42
CA ASP A 85 -5.92 -11.61 -9.14
C ASP A 85 -4.80 -10.56 -9.10
N VAL A 86 -4.60 -9.97 -7.92
CA VAL A 86 -3.57 -8.96 -7.67
C VAL A 86 -2.65 -9.47 -6.57
N THR A 87 -1.35 -9.49 -6.84
CA THR A 87 -0.34 -9.88 -5.84
C THR A 87 0.46 -8.67 -5.43
N ILE A 88 0.55 -8.41 -4.13
CA ILE A 88 1.40 -7.37 -3.54
C ILE A 88 2.73 -8.00 -3.19
N THR A 89 3.81 -7.48 -3.76
CA THR A 89 5.16 -8.00 -3.57
C THR A 89 6.01 -7.13 -2.65
N GLY A 90 5.57 -5.90 -2.36
CA GLY A 90 6.28 -5.00 -1.49
C GLY A 90 5.44 -3.82 -1.04
N ALA A 91 5.94 -3.12 -0.03
CA ALA A 91 5.43 -1.83 0.41
C ALA A 91 6.61 -0.91 0.73
N ALA A 92 6.39 0.40 0.63
CA ALA A 92 7.38 1.41 0.97
C ALA A 92 6.71 2.64 1.57
N THR A 93 7.41 3.28 2.51
CA THR A 93 7.03 4.59 3.07
C THR A 93 8.30 5.40 3.34
N ASP A 94 8.16 6.72 3.46
CA ASP A 94 9.30 7.59 3.74
C ASP A 94 9.79 7.43 5.19
N VAL A 95 8.89 7.16 6.13
CA VAL A 95 9.20 7.13 7.56
C VAL A 95 10.03 5.92 8.00
N SER A 96 9.99 4.82 7.25
CA SER A 96 10.53 3.51 7.64
C SER A 96 10.68 2.58 6.43
N PRO A 97 11.70 1.70 6.37
CA PRO A 97 11.62 0.52 5.52
C PRO A 97 10.40 -0.34 5.91
N MET A 98 9.74 -0.94 4.93
CA MET A 98 8.56 -1.79 5.15
C MET A 98 8.77 -3.20 4.61
N GLU A 99 8.19 -4.17 5.29
CA GLU A 99 8.20 -5.58 4.90
C GLU A 99 6.79 -6.17 5.04
N LEU A 100 6.48 -7.17 4.22
CA LEU A 100 5.23 -7.92 4.34
C LEU A 100 5.46 -9.05 5.35
N HIS A 101 4.64 -9.13 6.39
CA HIS A 101 4.74 -10.16 7.41
C HIS A 101 3.42 -10.91 7.59
N GLU A 102 3.52 -12.15 8.03
CA GLU A 102 2.40 -12.99 8.41
C GLU A 102 2.66 -13.65 9.76
N MET A 103 1.58 -13.95 10.46
CA MET A 103 1.59 -14.77 11.66
C MET A 103 1.26 -16.22 11.29
N THR A 104 2.14 -17.15 11.64
CA THR A 104 1.94 -18.58 11.40
C THR A 104 2.14 -19.39 12.67
N MET A 105 1.41 -20.49 12.80
CA MET A 105 1.62 -21.47 13.87
C MET A 105 2.83 -22.33 13.50
N LYS A 106 3.91 -22.20 14.27
CA LYS A 106 5.08 -23.07 14.14
C LYS A 106 5.32 -23.75 15.48
N ASP A 107 5.24 -25.07 15.49
CA ASP A 107 5.46 -25.91 16.68
C ASP A 107 4.59 -25.49 17.89
N GLY A 108 3.32 -25.14 17.63
CA GLY A 108 2.36 -24.69 18.65
C GLY A 108 2.57 -23.27 19.16
N THR A 109 3.51 -22.51 18.58
CA THR A 109 3.76 -21.11 18.91
C THR A 109 3.39 -20.23 17.72
N MET A 110 2.68 -19.12 17.98
CA MET A 110 2.44 -18.08 16.98
C MET A 110 3.75 -17.36 16.71
N VAL A 111 4.29 -17.49 15.50
CA VAL A 111 5.50 -16.82 15.07
C VAL A 111 5.19 -15.84 13.95
N MET A 112 5.78 -14.66 14.07
CA MET A 112 5.73 -13.63 13.05
C MET A 112 6.90 -13.83 12.10
N GLN A 113 6.63 -13.91 10.80
CA GLN A 113 7.67 -14.11 9.78
C GLN A 113 7.42 -13.26 8.53
N ALA A 114 8.50 -12.92 7.81
CA ALA A 114 8.41 -12.20 6.55
C ALA A 114 7.83 -13.08 5.45
N LYS A 115 6.87 -12.54 4.68
CA LYS A 115 6.16 -13.24 3.60
C LYS A 115 6.82 -13.00 2.24
N GLN A 116 7.76 -13.88 1.90
CA GLN A 116 8.54 -13.83 0.64
C GLN A 116 7.68 -13.96 -0.63
N GLY A 117 6.49 -14.57 -0.54
CA GLY A 117 5.59 -14.79 -1.68
C GLY A 117 4.63 -13.64 -2.00
N GLY A 118 4.65 -12.58 -1.18
CA GLY A 118 3.66 -11.51 -1.28
C GLY A 118 2.26 -11.89 -0.81
N ILE A 119 1.33 -10.95 -0.92
CA ILE A 119 -0.07 -11.10 -0.51
C ILE A 119 -0.96 -11.15 -1.75
N VAL A 120 -1.66 -12.26 -1.96
CA VAL A 120 -2.53 -12.45 -3.13
C VAL A 120 -3.97 -12.08 -2.77
N VAL A 121 -4.49 -11.05 -3.43
CA VAL A 121 -5.90 -10.63 -3.35
C VAL A 121 -6.61 -11.10 -4.62
N ARG A 122 -7.46 -12.12 -4.47
CA ARG A 122 -8.22 -12.70 -5.59
C ARG A 122 -9.15 -11.69 -6.24
N ALA A 123 -9.45 -11.88 -7.52
CA ALA A 123 -10.47 -11.10 -8.22
C ALA A 123 -11.81 -11.10 -7.45
N LYS A 124 -12.52 -9.97 -7.48
CA LYS A 124 -13.82 -9.75 -6.81
C LYS A 124 -13.82 -10.15 -5.32
N SER A 125 -12.68 -10.06 -4.65
CA SER A 125 -12.51 -10.51 -3.27
C SER A 125 -11.85 -9.43 -2.41
N SER A 126 -11.99 -9.58 -1.10
CA SER A 126 -11.32 -8.74 -0.11
C SER A 126 -10.31 -9.55 0.70
N HIS A 127 -9.25 -8.90 1.14
CA HIS A 127 -8.20 -9.47 1.97
C HIS A 127 -7.92 -8.53 3.15
N ALA A 128 -8.03 -9.03 4.37
CA ALA A 128 -7.85 -8.24 5.57
C ALA A 128 -6.39 -8.30 6.03
N LEU A 129 -5.81 -7.14 6.33
CA LEU A 129 -4.57 -7.01 7.08
C LEU A 129 -4.91 -6.66 8.51
N GLU A 130 -4.65 -7.58 9.43
CA GLU A 130 -5.07 -7.48 10.82
C GLU A 130 -4.03 -8.04 11.80
N PRO A 131 -4.03 -7.59 13.06
CA PRO A 131 -3.19 -8.16 14.10
C PRO A 131 -3.45 -9.66 14.25
N GLY A 132 -2.40 -10.48 14.35
CA GLY A 132 -2.52 -11.95 14.38
C GLY A 132 -2.68 -12.61 13.01
N GLY A 133 -2.74 -11.84 11.93
CA GLY A 133 -2.76 -12.33 10.54
C GLY A 133 -1.65 -11.72 9.69
N GLU A 134 -1.98 -11.36 8.46
CA GLU A 134 -1.08 -10.68 7.53
C GLU A 134 -1.05 -9.18 7.78
N HIS A 135 0.11 -8.54 7.70
CA HIS A 135 0.22 -7.09 7.90
C HIS A 135 1.51 -6.51 7.32
N LEU A 136 1.54 -5.19 7.19
CA LEU A 136 2.68 -4.45 6.68
C LEU A 136 3.53 -3.99 7.87
N MET A 137 4.70 -4.57 8.06
CA MET A 137 5.58 -4.21 9.17
C MET A 137 6.50 -3.06 8.77
N LEU A 138 6.54 -2.01 9.58
CA LEU A 138 7.46 -0.89 9.46
C LEU A 138 8.67 -1.17 10.35
N MET A 139 9.81 -1.41 9.71
CA MET A 139 11.10 -1.68 10.34
C MET A 139 11.80 -0.37 10.67
N ASN A 140 12.23 -0.19 11.92
CA ASN A 140 13.11 0.91 12.32
C ASN A 140 12.62 2.31 11.92
N LEU A 141 11.57 2.77 12.62
CA LEU A 141 10.99 4.09 12.47
C LEU A 141 12.06 5.19 12.60
N ARG A 142 12.21 6.00 11.55
CA ARG A 142 13.13 7.16 11.56
C ARG A 142 12.56 8.34 12.32
N GLN A 143 11.24 8.37 12.51
CA GLN A 143 10.49 9.42 13.16
C GLN A 143 9.28 8.82 13.89
N PRO A 144 8.86 9.41 15.03
CA PRO A 144 7.73 8.91 15.82
C PRO A 144 6.43 9.03 15.04
N VAL A 145 5.63 7.96 15.00
CA VAL A 145 4.29 7.93 14.41
C VAL A 145 3.27 8.18 15.51
N ARG A 146 2.74 9.40 15.59
CA ARG A 146 1.81 9.81 16.63
C ARG A 146 0.35 9.51 16.26
N PRO A 147 -0.57 9.35 17.21
CA PRO A 147 -1.99 9.25 16.91
C PRO A 147 -2.47 10.45 16.08
N GLY A 148 -3.21 10.17 15.00
CA GLY A 148 -3.73 11.16 14.06
C GLY A 148 -2.78 11.52 12.92
N ASP A 149 -1.54 11.05 12.93
CA ASP A 149 -0.57 11.28 11.86
C ASP A 149 -0.96 10.52 10.59
N GLU A 150 -0.69 11.10 9.42
CA GLU A 150 -1.04 10.52 8.13
C GLU A 150 0.21 10.03 7.41
N LEU A 151 0.33 8.71 7.23
CA LEU A 151 1.45 8.09 6.55
C LEU A 151 1.07 7.71 5.12
N ALA A 152 1.82 8.22 4.15
CA ALA A 152 1.75 7.74 2.77
C ALA A 152 2.46 6.39 2.64
N VAL A 153 1.73 5.36 2.23
CA VAL A 153 2.23 4.00 2.00
C VAL A 153 2.05 3.67 0.52
N THR A 154 3.13 3.28 -0.13
CA THR A 154 3.14 2.85 -1.53
C THR A 154 3.24 1.33 -1.60
N LEU A 155 2.23 0.66 -2.15
CA LEU A 155 2.26 -0.75 -2.47
C LEU A 155 2.89 -0.97 -3.84
N THR A 156 3.67 -2.04 -3.94
CA THR A 156 4.22 -2.55 -5.19
C THR A 156 3.55 -3.88 -5.51
N PHE A 157 3.04 -4.00 -6.73
CA PHE A 157 2.36 -5.20 -7.22
C PHE A 157 3.29 -6.04 -8.09
N ALA A 158 2.99 -7.34 -8.20
CA ALA A 158 3.74 -8.28 -9.04
C ALA A 158 3.76 -7.88 -10.53
N ASP A 159 2.73 -7.16 -11.00
CA ASP A 159 2.66 -6.62 -12.37
C ASP A 159 3.59 -5.41 -12.59
N GLY A 160 4.38 -4.99 -11.59
CA GLY A 160 5.25 -3.81 -11.63
C GLY A 160 4.53 -2.48 -11.42
N ARG A 161 3.20 -2.51 -11.26
CA ARG A 161 2.41 -1.34 -10.88
C ARG A 161 2.69 -0.96 -9.43
N THR A 162 2.47 0.32 -9.11
CA THR A 162 2.49 0.81 -7.74
C THR A 162 1.23 1.60 -7.44
N GLN A 163 0.83 1.63 -6.17
CA GLN A 163 -0.28 2.44 -5.70
C GLN A 163 0.01 3.01 -4.32
N THR A 164 -0.16 4.32 -4.17
CA THR A 164 -0.03 4.99 -2.89
C THR A 164 -1.39 5.18 -2.24
N PHE A 165 -1.47 4.91 -0.94
CA PHE A 165 -2.62 5.21 -0.09
C PHE A 165 -2.16 5.88 1.21
N THR A 166 -3.06 6.62 1.85
CA THR A 166 -2.79 7.27 3.14
C THR A 166 -3.37 6.42 4.27
N ALA A 167 -2.55 6.10 5.27
CA ALA A 167 -2.96 5.41 6.49
C ALA A 167 -2.92 6.37 7.68
N VAL A 168 -3.99 6.38 8.48
CA VAL A 168 -4.05 7.23 9.68
C VAL A 168 -3.53 6.46 10.89
N ALA A 169 -2.63 7.07 11.65
CA ALA A 169 -2.10 6.49 12.86
C ALA A 169 -3.13 6.47 13.99
N LYS A 170 -3.33 5.30 14.60
CA LYS A 170 -4.29 5.10 15.69
C LYS A 170 -3.58 4.57 16.93
N PRO A 171 -4.02 4.97 18.14
CA PRO A 171 -3.56 4.33 19.36
C PRO A 171 -4.11 2.90 19.38
N PHE A 172 -3.25 1.92 19.58
CA PHE A 172 -3.66 0.52 19.68
C PHE A 172 -3.09 -0.09 20.96
N THR A 173 -3.99 -0.47 21.86
CA THR A 173 -3.66 -1.05 23.18
C THR A 173 -3.88 -2.57 23.20
N GLY A 174 -4.08 -3.20 22.03
CA GLY A 174 -4.96 -4.38 21.92
C GLY A 174 -4.40 -5.67 21.32
N ALA A 175 -3.10 -5.90 21.26
CA ALA A 175 -2.60 -7.24 20.94
C ALA A 175 -1.39 -7.56 21.82
N GLN A 176 -1.54 -8.60 22.65
CA GLN A 176 -0.48 -9.21 23.45
C GLN A 176 0.49 -9.98 22.53
N GLU A 177 1.02 -9.30 21.52
CA GLU A 177 1.95 -9.89 20.55
C GLU A 177 3.31 -9.98 21.23
N SER A 178 3.63 -11.17 21.74
CA SER A 178 4.95 -11.45 22.27
C SER A 178 5.92 -11.55 21.10
N TYR A 179 6.56 -10.44 20.77
CA TYR A 179 7.66 -10.41 19.80
C TYR A 179 8.85 -11.16 20.41
N ALA A 180 9.22 -12.31 19.86
CA ALA A 180 10.46 -12.97 20.22
C ALA A 180 11.60 -12.20 19.51
N PRO A 181 12.45 -11.43 20.22
CA PRO A 181 13.67 -10.93 19.61
C PRO A 181 14.50 -12.14 19.21
N GLY A 182 14.88 -12.22 17.93
CA GLY A 182 15.83 -13.21 17.45
C GLY A 182 17.04 -13.25 18.39
N HIS A 183 17.27 -14.42 19.00
CA HIS A 183 18.36 -14.63 19.93
C HIS A 183 19.70 -14.59 19.17
N GLY A 184 20.34 -13.43 19.19
CA GLY A 184 21.77 -13.26 18.96
C GLY A 184 22.45 -12.43 20.05
N ALA A 185 21.77 -12.17 21.18
CA ALA A 185 22.34 -11.49 22.33
C ALA A 185 22.74 -12.53 23.38
N THR A 186 24.02 -12.88 23.39
CA THR A 186 24.67 -13.58 24.49
C THR A 186 24.30 -12.90 25.82
N PRO A 187 23.80 -13.64 26.83
CA PRO A 187 23.56 -13.05 28.14
C PRO A 187 24.90 -12.61 28.74
N MET A 188 25.04 -11.30 28.97
CA MET A 188 26.11 -10.74 29.79
C MET A 188 25.87 -11.16 31.25
N PRO A 189 26.83 -11.82 31.94
CA PRO A 189 26.68 -12.17 33.34
C PRO A 189 26.75 -10.91 34.22
N GLY A 190 25.58 -10.41 34.62
CA GLY A 190 25.42 -9.37 35.60
C GLY A 190 25.63 -9.89 37.03
N THR A 191 26.73 -9.45 37.63
CA THR A 191 26.86 -8.97 39.02
C THR A 191 26.17 -9.79 40.13
N SER A 192 26.93 -10.68 40.76
CA SER A 192 26.60 -11.21 42.09
C SER A 192 26.66 -10.07 43.13
N GLY A 193 25.52 -9.45 43.40
CA GLY A 193 25.33 -8.60 44.58
C GLY A 193 25.05 -9.47 45.81
N THR A 194 26.07 -9.68 46.64
CA THR A 194 25.93 -10.33 47.95
C THR A 194 25.70 -9.26 49.02
N PRO A 195 24.55 -9.22 49.71
CA PRO A 195 24.45 -8.48 50.97
C PRO A 195 24.49 -9.47 52.14
N ARG A 196 25.61 -9.53 52.87
CA ARG A 196 25.63 -10.01 54.27
C ARG A 196 26.91 -9.64 54.99
N ALA A 197 26.80 -8.67 55.90
CA ALA A 197 27.04 -8.85 57.34
C ALA A 197 27.26 -7.47 57.98
N ALA A 198 26.20 -6.90 58.55
CA ALA A 198 26.33 -5.86 59.55
C ALA A 198 26.69 -6.53 60.88
N THR A 199 27.95 -6.41 61.29
CA THR A 199 28.38 -6.65 62.67
C THR A 199 27.89 -5.47 63.51
N SER A 200 27.04 -5.74 64.51
CA SER A 200 26.78 -4.83 65.63
C SER A 200 27.63 -5.21 66.83
N PRO A 201 28.10 -4.25 67.66
CA PRO A 201 28.86 -4.51 68.88
C PRO A 201 28.01 -4.41 70.18
N ALA A 202 28.64 -4.81 71.30
CA ALA A 202 28.24 -4.70 72.73
C ALA A 202 27.26 -5.78 73.24
N SER A 203 27.46 -6.42 74.39
CA SER A 203 28.05 -6.01 75.68
C SER A 203 28.81 -7.14 76.38
#